data_AF-A0A4Y8BZB2-F1
#
_entry.id   AF-A0A4Y8BZB2-F1
#
_cell.length_a   1.000
_cell.length_b   1.000
_cell.length_c   1.000
_cell.angle_alpha   90.00
_cell.angle_beta   90.00
_cell.angle_gamma   90.00
#
_symmetry.space_group_name_H-M   'P 1'
#
loop_
_entity.id
_entity.type
_entity.pdbx_description
1 polymer ?
#
loop_
_entity_poly.entity_id
_entity_poly.type
_entity_poly.pdbx_seq_one_letter_code
_entity_poly.pdbx_strand_id
1 'polypeptide(L)' 'AAKAVGFKFNLSDEWKVYAKQVRTNAQVLANVLMDRKFKLVSNGTDNHLVLMSFLDREFSGKDADLALGNAGIT' A
#
# COMPACT_ATOMS: atom_id res chain seq x y z
N ALA A 1 -22.21 7.97 -17.57
CA ALA A 1 -21.49 9.25 -17.48
C ALA A 1 -20.20 9.15 -16.65
N ALA A 2 -20.23 8.87 -15.34
CA ALA A 2 -19.06 8.91 -14.46
C ALA A 2 -17.85 8.05 -14.90
N LYS A 3 -18.07 6.80 -15.33
CA LYS A 3 -16.99 5.91 -15.82
C LYS A 3 -16.24 6.51 -17.02
N ALA A 4 -16.95 7.17 -17.93
CA ALA A 4 -16.33 7.80 -19.10
C ALA A 4 -15.42 8.98 -18.72
N VAL A 5 -15.79 9.74 -17.68
CA VAL A 5 -14.93 10.80 -17.13
C VAL A 5 -13.66 10.22 -16.54
N GLY A 6 -13.76 9.14 -15.75
CA GLY A 6 -12.59 8.45 -15.19
C GLY A 6 -11.66 7.89 -16.28
N PHE A 7 -12.22 7.27 -17.33
CA PHE A 7 -11.41 6.78 -18.45
C PHE A 7 -10.71 7.91 -19.22
N LYS A 8 -11.36 9.07 -19.39
CA LYS A 8 -10.71 10.24 -19.98
C LYS A 8 -9.50 10.69 -19.15
N PHE A 9 -9.62 10.73 -17.82
CA PHE A 9 -8.50 11.08 -16.93
C PHE A 9 -7.38 10.04 -17.00
N ASN A 10 -7.71 8.73 -17.01
CA ASN A 10 -6.71 7.67 -17.10
C ASN A 10 -5.85 7.72 -18.38
N LEU A 11 -6.36 8.33 -19.46
CA LEU A 11 -5.63 8.52 -20.71
C LEU A 11 -4.71 9.76 -20.72
N SER A 12 -4.78 10.60 -19.68
CA SER A 12 -3.95 11.81 -19.56
C SER A 12 -2.50 11.48 -19.16
N ASP A 13 -1.56 12.36 -19.50
CA ASP A 13 -0.17 12.22 -19.05
C ASP A 13 -0.01 12.41 -17.54
N GLU A 14 -0.88 13.22 -16.92
CA GLU A 14 -0.94 13.40 -15.47
C GLU A 14 -1.21 12.07 -14.76
N TRP A 15 -2.12 11.24 -15.29
CA TRP A 15 -2.38 9.93 -14.72
C TRP A 15 -1.15 9.01 -14.76
N LYS A 16 -0.33 9.07 -15.81
CA LYS A 16 0.92 8.29 -15.90
C LYS A 16 1.92 8.71 -14.83
N VAL A 17 2.02 10.02 -14.54
CA VAL A 17 2.86 10.55 -13.46
C VAL A 17 2.34 10.05 -12.11
N TYR A 18 1.02 10.16 -11.89
CA TYR A 18 0.37 9.64 -10.69
C TYR A 18 0.64 8.14 -10.48
N ALA A 19 0.43 7.30 -11.49
CA ALA A 19 0.62 5.86 -11.38
C ALA A 19 2.08 5.48 -11.05
N LYS A 20 3.07 6.19 -11.62
CA LYS A 20 4.48 6.02 -11.24
C LYS A 20 4.72 6.40 -9.79
N GLN A 21 4.13 7.49 -9.31
CA GLN A 21 4.28 7.94 -7.93
C GLN A 21 3.66 6.94 -6.94
N VAL A 22 2.52 6.33 -7.27
CA VAL A 22 1.91 5.27 -6.44
C VAL A 22 2.88 4.12 -6.21
N ARG A 23 3.52 3.62 -7.28
CA ARG A 23 4.52 2.54 -7.17
C ARG A 23 5.75 2.98 -6.36
N THR A 24 6.26 4.19 -6.61
CA THR A 24 7.40 4.73 -5.85
C THR A 24 7.08 4.80 -4.35
N ASN A 25 5.90 5.28 -3.99
CA ASN A 25 5.46 5.38 -2.60
C ASN A 25 5.33 3.99 -1.96
N ALA A 26 4.75 3.02 -2.67
CA ALA A 26 4.60 1.65 -2.18
C ALA A 26 5.97 0.99 -1.91
N GLN A 27 6.96 1.20 -2.79
CA GLN A 27 8.32 0.71 -2.59
C GLN A 27 8.99 1.35 -1.36
N VAL A 28 8.84 2.67 -1.18
CA VAL A 28 9.38 3.38 0.00
C VAL A 28 8.74 2.85 1.27
N LEU A 29 7.42 2.68 1.29
CA LEU A 29 6.70 2.10 2.43
C LEU A 29 7.20 0.68 2.74
N ALA A 30 7.36 -0.16 1.72
CA ALA A 30 7.88 -1.52 1.88
C ALA A 30 9.26 -1.52 2.55
N ASN A 31 10.18 -0.69 2.06
CA ASN A 31 11.53 -0.58 2.59
C ASN A 31 11.52 -0.12 4.05
N VAL A 32 10.77 0.94 4.38
CA VAL A 32 10.68 1.46 5.76
C VAL A 32 10.10 0.41 6.72
N LEU A 33 9.10 -0.37 6.29
CA LEU A 33 8.52 -1.43 7.12
C LEU A 33 9.53 -2.56 7.37
N MET A 34 10.28 -2.98 6.35
CA MET A 34 11.33 -3.99 6.49
C MET A 34 12.50 -3.51 7.36
N ASP A 35 12.91 -2.24 7.23
CA ASP A 35 13.93 -1.63 8.09
C ASP A 35 13.50 -1.63 9.56
N ARG A 36 12.20 -1.40 9.81
CA ARG A 36 11.54 -1.53 11.13
C ARG A 36 11.28 -2.97 11.56
N LYS A 37 11.85 -3.95 10.86
CA LYS A 37 11.78 -5.39 11.17
C LYS A 37 10.39 -6.00 11.02
N PHE A 38 9.52 -5.41 10.19
CA PHE A 38 8.29 -6.08 9.76
C PHE A 38 8.60 -7.00 8.57
N LYS A 39 8.01 -8.19 8.60
CA LYS A 39 8.14 -9.18 7.53
C LYS A 39 7.07 -8.90 6.49
N LEU A 40 7.49 -8.68 5.24
CA LEU A 40 6.58 -8.56 4.11
C LEU A 40 6.60 -9.86 3.30
N VAL A 41 5.44 -10.28 2.80
CA VAL A 41 5.37 -11.33 1.80
C VAL A 41 6.14 -10.85 0.56
N SER A 42 6.92 -11.73 -0.06
CA SER A 42 7.82 -11.44 -1.19
C SER A 42 8.95 -10.41 -0.93
N ASN A 43 9.17 -9.95 0.31
CA ASN A 43 10.22 -8.99 0.66
C ASN A 43 10.18 -7.66 -0.14
N GLY A 44 8.98 -7.20 -0.53
CA GLY A 44 8.82 -5.98 -1.31
C GLY A 44 7.46 -5.89 -1.99
N THR A 45 7.39 -5.07 -3.05
CA THR A 45 6.24 -4.98 -3.94
C THR A 45 6.65 -4.40 -5.30
N ASP A 46 6.04 -4.91 -6.37
CA ASP A 46 6.19 -4.35 -7.72
C ASP A 46 4.98 -3.50 -8.14
N ASN A 47 3.99 -3.32 -7.24
CA ASN A 47 2.72 -2.66 -7.54
C ASN A 47 2.34 -1.63 -6.47
N HIS A 48 1.05 -1.51 -6.13
CA HIS A 48 0.48 -0.45 -5.31
C HIS A 48 0.18 -0.86 -3.86
N LEU A 49 0.45 -2.12 -3.48
CA LEU A 49 0.18 -2.62 -2.12
C LEU A 49 1.36 -3.41 -1.58
N VAL A 50 1.39 -3.58 -0.26
CA VAL A 50 2.29 -4.51 0.44
C VAL A 50 1.46 -5.46 1.29
N LEU A 51 1.95 -6.67 1.50
CA LEU A 51 1.31 -7.63 2.40
C LEU A 51 2.25 -7.95 3.56
N MET A 52 1.83 -7.57 4.77
CA MET A 52 2.60 -7.79 5.99
C MET A 52 2.24 -9.13 6.63
N SER A 53 3.24 -9.89 7.05
CA SER A 53 3.06 -11.13 7.79
C SER A 53 3.12 -10.88 9.29
N PHE A 54 2.10 -11.34 10.01
CA PHE A 54 2.01 -11.30 11.47
C PHE A 54 2.18 -12.68 12.12
N LEU A 55 2.56 -13.71 11.35
CA LEU A 55 2.69 -15.09 11.88
C LEU A 55 3.73 -15.21 13.00
N ASP A 56 4.73 -14.33 13.00
CA ASP A 56 5.81 -14.30 13.99
C ASP A 56 5.56 -13.23 15.08
N ARG A 57 4.30 -12.79 15.28
CA ARG A 57 3.90 -11.77 16.25
C ARG A 57 2.86 -12.32 17.24
N GLU A 58 2.75 -11.69 18.41
CA GLU A 58 1.80 -12.07 19.46
C GLU A 58 0.35 -11.64 19.16
N PHE A 59 0.14 -10.82 18.14
CA PHE A 59 -1.16 -10.29 17.74
C PHE A 59 -1.49 -10.67 16.29
N SER A 60 -2.78 -10.78 15.99
CA SER A 60 -3.26 -11.10 14.65
C SER A 60 -3.34 -9.86 13.75
N GLY A 61 -3.48 -10.06 12.45
CA GLY A 61 -3.78 -8.95 11.52
C GLY A 61 -5.08 -8.23 11.85
N LYS A 62 -6.06 -8.92 12.45
CA LYS A 62 -7.33 -8.32 12.91
C LYS A 62 -7.10 -7.36 14.08
N ASP A 63 -6.23 -7.72 15.02
CA ASP A 63 -5.91 -6.86 16.16
C ASP A 63 -5.13 -5.61 15.71
N ALA A 64 -4.22 -5.78 14.74
CA ALA A 64 -3.49 -4.69 14.12
C ALA A 64 -4.43 -3.72 13.37
N ASP A 65 -5.37 -4.25 12.58
CA ASP A 65 -6.39 -3.47 11.86
C ASP A 65 -7.26 -2.65 12.81
N LEU A 66 -7.75 -3.26 13.90
CA LEU A 66 -8.51 -2.54 14.93
C LEU A 66 -7.69 -1.43 15.59
N ALA A 67 -6.42 -1.67 15.92
CA ALA A 67 -5.55 -0.67 16.52
C ALA A 67 -5.28 0.51 15.57
N LEU A 68 -5.05 0.24 14.28
CA LEU A 68 -4.88 1.26 13.25
C LEU A 68 -6.16 2.07 13.04
N GLY A 69 -7.32 1.40 12.99
CA GLY A 69 -8.63 2.06 12.91
C GLY A 69 -8.88 3.01 14.08
N ASN A 70 -8.54 2.61 15.31
CA ASN A 70 -8.61 3.48 16.49
C ASN A 70 -7.67 4.71 16.41
N ALA A 71 -6.59 4.60 15.64
CA ALA A 71 -5.66 5.70 15.36
C ALA A 71 -6.05 6.53 14.11
N GLY A 72 -7.17 6.23 13.45
CA GLY A 72 -7.61 6.91 12.23
C GLY A 72 -6.86 6.52 10.96
N ILE A 73 -6.24 5.34 10.95
CA ILE A 73 -5.53 4.77 9.79
C ILE A 73 -6.38 3.64 9.21
N THR A 74 -6.63 3.67 7.90
CA THR A 74 -7.43 2.69 7.14
C THR A 74 -6.69 2.22 5.91
#